data_AF-A0A7S2HJM6-F1
#
_entry.id   AF-A0A7S2HJM6-F1
#
_cell.length_a   1.000
_cell.length_b   1.000
_cell.length_c   1.000
_cell.angle_alpha   90.00
_cell.angle_beta   90.00
_cell.angle_gamma   90.00
#
_symmetry.space_group_name_H-M   'P 1'
#
loop_
_entity.id
_entity.type
_entity.pdbx_description
1 polymer ?
#
loop_
_entity_poly.entity_id
_entity_poly.type
_entity_poly.pdbx_seq_one_letter_code
_entity_poly.pdbx_strand_id
1 'polypeptide(L)'
;TSDRHSGGAGVVSPLDVVATETRKNHLMLTYELDIREYSNDCGSIFSERFIDPEGVYWRLKIFPRGSESSQHKQFEQLSVAVFLELAQPYPTRTNWSRHVAFSFKLHRVGDAQSESQDEEEKNPVVPFKEATHRFDLNSRDWGFHDCFKVEHLLQYYNAGNAPVEIVCSIEDVIPRAPYDSKKATGMVGLKNQGATCYMNSLLQTLYHLRQLRWA
;
A
#
# COMPACT_ATOMS: atom_id res chain seq x y z
N THR A 1 -46.30 25.77 3.67
CA THR A 1 -45.01 26.29 3.14
C THR A 1 -43.90 25.56 3.86
N SER A 2 -42.97 25.04 3.08
CA SER A 2 -41.96 24.02 3.40
C SER A 2 -40.86 24.51 4.36
N ASP A 3 -40.39 23.55 5.17
CA ASP A 3 -39.02 23.27 5.66
C ASP A 3 -38.09 24.38 6.18
N ARG A 4 -37.45 24.10 7.33
CA ARG A 4 -36.08 23.54 7.34
C ARG A 4 -35.66 23.09 8.75
N HIS A 5 -35.57 21.78 8.92
CA HIS A 5 -34.77 21.12 9.94
C HIS A 5 -33.29 21.28 9.59
N SER A 6 -32.49 21.82 10.50
CA SER A 6 -31.03 21.77 10.48
C SER A 6 -30.57 20.42 11.04
N GLY A 7 -30.27 19.47 10.15
CA GLY A 7 -29.63 18.20 10.52
C GLY A 7 -28.14 18.43 10.81
N GLY A 8 -27.71 18.13 12.02
CA GLY A 8 -26.30 18.04 12.38
C GLY A 8 -25.66 16.87 11.63
N ALA A 9 -24.55 17.13 10.97
CA ALA A 9 -23.69 16.10 10.40
C ALA A 9 -23.12 15.26 11.56
N GLY A 10 -23.60 14.03 11.69
CA GLY A 10 -23.04 13.04 12.61
C GLY A 10 -21.65 12.67 12.14
N VAL A 11 -20.63 13.12 12.88
CA VAL A 11 -19.28 12.59 12.79
C VAL A 11 -19.33 11.20 13.42
N VAL A 12 -19.35 10.17 12.59
CA VAL A 12 -19.22 8.78 13.04
C VAL A 12 -17.73 8.50 13.26
N SER A 13 -17.35 8.20 14.50
CA SER A 13 -16.01 7.78 14.87
C SER A 13 -15.79 6.33 14.45
N PRO A 14 -14.73 5.99 13.71
CA PRO A 14 -14.36 4.59 13.47
C PRO A 14 -13.96 3.94 14.80
N LEU A 15 -14.47 2.73 15.05
CA LEU A 15 -14.14 1.90 16.21
C LEU A 15 -12.69 1.37 16.13
N ASP A 16 -12.13 1.10 17.30
CA ASP A 16 -10.71 0.96 17.63
C ASP A 16 -9.84 0.12 16.66
N VAL A 17 -8.73 0.72 16.20
CA VAL A 17 -7.67 0.03 15.42
C VAL A 17 -6.68 -0.66 16.37
N VAL A 18 -6.55 -1.98 16.26
CA VAL A 18 -5.58 -2.77 17.04
C VAL A 18 -4.32 -3.01 16.21
N ALA A 19 -3.26 -2.22 16.45
CA ALA A 19 -1.93 -2.54 15.95
C ALA A 19 -1.38 -3.74 16.75
N THR A 20 -1.19 -4.89 16.09
CA THR A 20 -0.59 -6.07 16.72
C THR A 20 0.84 -6.24 16.21
N GLU A 21 1.83 -6.07 17.08
CA GLU A 21 3.25 -6.27 16.75
C GLU A 21 3.56 -7.77 16.74
N THR A 22 3.65 -8.37 15.55
CA THR A 22 3.81 -9.84 15.45
C THR A 22 5.29 -10.26 15.39
N ARG A 23 6.22 -9.40 14.91
CA ARG A 23 7.69 -9.60 14.91
C ARG A 23 8.45 -8.27 14.85
N LYS A 24 9.69 -8.22 15.38
CA LYS A 24 10.55 -7.00 15.50
C LYS A 24 10.69 -6.12 14.23
N ASN A 25 10.42 -6.63 13.03
CA ASN A 25 10.55 -5.92 11.76
C ASN A 25 9.29 -6.04 10.86
N HIS A 26 8.17 -6.50 11.41
CA HIS A 26 6.92 -6.68 10.68
C HIS A 26 5.81 -5.95 11.42
N LEU A 27 5.24 -4.97 10.74
CA LEU A 27 4.13 -4.17 11.26
C LEU A 27 2.88 -4.53 10.49
N MET A 28 1.80 -4.77 11.22
CA MET A 28 0.49 -5.05 10.64
C MET A 28 -0.49 -3.94 11.02
N LEU A 29 -1.28 -3.59 10.03
CA LEU A 29 -2.26 -2.54 10.00
C LEU A 29 -3.57 -3.14 9.55
N THR A 30 -4.65 -2.78 10.21
CA THR A 30 -5.97 -3.20 9.77
C THR A 30 -6.86 -1.98 9.71
N TYR A 31 -7.59 -1.86 8.62
CA TYR A 31 -8.63 -0.86 8.45
C TYR A 31 -9.93 -1.56 8.08
N GLU A 32 -10.93 -1.43 8.93
CA GLU A 32 -12.27 -1.92 8.64
C GLU A 32 -12.96 -1.01 7.63
N LEU A 33 -13.40 -1.60 6.52
CA LEU A 33 -14.09 -0.93 5.44
C LEU A 33 -15.56 -1.39 5.43
N ASP A 34 -16.47 -0.51 5.86
CA ASP A 34 -17.90 -0.74 5.66
C ASP A 34 -18.30 -0.30 4.24
N ILE A 35 -18.62 -1.27 3.39
CA ILE A 35 -19.05 -1.04 2.01
C ILE A 35 -20.40 -0.31 1.95
N ARG A 36 -21.24 -0.41 3.01
CA ARG A 36 -22.53 0.30 3.09
C ARG A 36 -22.38 1.81 3.24
N GLU A 37 -21.27 2.23 3.84
CA GLU A 37 -20.94 3.63 4.05
C GLU A 37 -20.13 4.23 2.90
N TYR A 38 -20.10 3.57 1.73
CA TYR A 38 -19.61 4.18 0.50
C TYR A 38 -20.50 5.38 0.13
N SER A 39 -20.16 6.53 0.72
CA SER A 39 -20.73 7.81 0.38
C SER A 39 -20.62 8.04 -1.13
N ASN A 40 -21.57 8.78 -1.69
CA ASN A 40 -21.44 9.32 -3.04
C ASN A 40 -20.27 10.31 -3.16
N ASP A 41 -19.69 10.74 -2.03
CA ASP A 41 -18.51 11.58 -2.00
C ASP A 41 -17.26 10.83 -2.45
N CYS A 42 -16.58 11.39 -3.45
CA CYS A 42 -15.31 10.88 -3.99
C CYS A 42 -14.10 11.22 -3.11
N GLY A 43 -14.32 11.53 -1.83
CA GLY A 43 -13.26 11.96 -0.91
C GLY A 43 -12.31 10.83 -0.52
N SER A 44 -11.08 11.20 -0.13
CA SER A 44 -10.15 10.26 0.51
C SER A 44 -10.56 10.01 1.96
N ILE A 45 -10.51 8.75 2.39
CA ILE A 45 -10.66 8.32 3.77
C ILE A 45 -9.28 7.95 4.33
N PHE A 46 -9.04 8.25 5.60
CA PHE A 46 -7.78 7.92 6.27
C PHE A 46 -8.04 6.95 7.42
N SER A 47 -7.18 5.94 7.57
CA SER A 47 -7.16 5.14 8.79
C SER A 47 -6.65 5.96 9.97
N GLU A 48 -6.79 5.40 11.17
CA GLU A 48 -6.00 5.87 12.30
C GLU A 48 -4.51 5.78 11.98
N ARG A 49 -3.75 6.68 12.60
CA ARG A 49 -2.30 6.67 12.51
C ARG A 49 -1.74 5.67 13.51
N PHE A 50 -0.64 5.03 13.15
CA PHE A 50 0.13 4.19 14.04
C PHE A 50 1.59 4.56 13.95
N ILE A 51 2.34 4.14 14.96
CA ILE A 51 3.76 4.43 15.10
C ILE A 51 4.54 3.13 14.99
N ASP A 52 5.63 3.14 14.23
CA ASP A 52 6.56 2.02 14.19
C ASP A 52 7.60 2.07 15.33
N PRO A 53 8.41 1.02 15.52
CA PRO A 53 9.42 0.97 16.58
C PRO A 53 10.49 2.07 16.48
N GLU A 54 10.67 2.70 15.32
CA GLU A 54 11.59 3.81 15.10
C GLU A 54 10.90 5.19 15.29
N GLY A 55 9.63 5.22 15.67
CA GLY A 55 8.89 6.44 15.98
C GLY A 55 8.28 7.14 14.76
N VAL A 56 8.20 6.50 13.59
CA VAL A 56 7.61 7.10 12.38
C VAL A 56 6.13 6.77 12.30
N TYR A 57 5.34 7.79 11.95
CA TYR A 57 3.89 7.69 11.87
C TYR A 57 3.47 7.33 10.45
N TRP A 58 2.54 6.39 10.36
CA TRP A 58 2.01 5.86 9.12
C TRP A 58 0.49 5.79 9.19
N ARG A 59 -0.16 5.77 8.03
CA ARG A 59 -1.61 5.56 7.90
C ARG A 59 -1.96 5.00 6.51
N LEU A 60 -3.15 4.44 6.38
CA LEU A 60 -3.75 4.15 5.09
C LEU A 60 -4.54 5.36 4.59
N LYS A 61 -4.43 5.61 3.28
CA LYS A 61 -5.20 6.59 2.54
C LYS A 61 -5.97 5.86 1.46
N ILE A 62 -7.28 5.87 1.56
CA ILE A 62 -8.19 5.03 0.79
C ILE A 62 -9.10 5.93 -0.05
N PHE A 63 -9.26 5.58 -1.32
CA PHE A 63 -10.26 6.21 -2.20
C PHE A 63 -11.28 5.15 -2.59
N PRO A 64 -12.45 5.13 -1.95
CA PRO A 64 -13.49 4.12 -2.16
C PRO A 64 -13.88 3.97 -3.64
N ARG A 65 -13.99 5.08 -4.37
CA ARG A 65 -14.38 5.09 -5.79
C ARG A 65 -13.19 5.15 -6.77
N GLY A 66 -11.97 5.03 -6.27
CA GLY A 66 -10.75 5.12 -7.06
C GLY A 66 -10.46 6.55 -7.54
N SER A 67 -9.75 6.67 -8.66
CA SER A 67 -9.35 7.97 -9.23
C SER A 67 -10.47 8.69 -10.01
N GLU A 68 -10.28 9.98 -10.28
CA GLU A 68 -11.23 10.83 -11.03
C GLU A 68 -11.63 10.25 -12.40
N SER A 69 -10.78 9.43 -13.02
CA SER A 69 -11.07 8.76 -14.29
C SER A 69 -12.22 7.74 -14.20
N SER A 70 -12.71 7.44 -13.00
CA SER A 70 -13.76 6.44 -12.76
C SER A 70 -15.16 7.04 -12.59
N GLN A 71 -15.33 8.37 -12.73
CA GLN A 71 -16.62 9.05 -12.51
C GLN A 71 -17.79 8.53 -13.37
N HIS A 72 -17.51 7.97 -14.55
CA HIS A 72 -18.55 7.44 -15.46
C HIS A 72 -18.78 5.93 -15.34
N LYS A 73 -18.03 5.22 -14.50
CA LYS A 73 -18.18 3.77 -14.33
C LYS A 73 -19.36 3.42 -13.43
N GLN A 74 -20.00 2.31 -13.72
CA GLN A 74 -20.98 1.71 -12.81
C GLN A 74 -20.28 1.29 -11.51
N PHE A 75 -21.01 1.28 -10.39
CA PHE A 75 -20.47 1.01 -9.06
C PHE A 75 -19.64 -0.28 -8.98
N GLU A 76 -20.13 -1.37 -9.57
CA GLU A 76 -19.46 -2.68 -9.57
C GLU A 76 -18.15 -2.70 -10.38
N GLN A 77 -18.02 -1.79 -11.35
CA GLN A 77 -16.82 -1.63 -12.19
C GLN A 77 -15.77 -0.71 -11.56
N LEU A 78 -16.07 -0.14 -10.40
CA LEU A 78 -15.12 0.70 -9.66
C LEU A 78 -14.05 -0.18 -9.01
N SER A 79 -12.95 0.49 -8.68
CA SER A 79 -11.89 -0.09 -7.87
C SER A 79 -11.55 0.85 -6.74
N VAL A 80 -11.26 0.28 -5.58
CA VAL A 80 -10.77 0.97 -4.40
C VAL A 80 -9.29 1.23 -4.58
N ALA A 81 -8.88 2.49 -4.48
CA ALA A 81 -7.48 2.82 -4.40
C ALA A 81 -7.02 2.81 -2.94
N VAL A 82 -5.83 2.27 -2.68
CA VAL A 82 -5.26 2.18 -1.34
C VAL A 82 -3.80 2.58 -1.40
N PHE A 83 -3.41 3.48 -0.51
CA PHE A 83 -2.06 4.00 -0.38
C PHE A 83 -1.60 3.89 1.07
N LEU A 84 -0.32 3.56 1.24
CA LEU A 84 0.39 3.73 2.48
C LEU A 84 1.01 5.13 2.49
N GLU A 85 0.77 5.90 3.56
CA GLU A 85 1.21 7.30 3.67
C GLU A 85 1.95 7.55 5.00
N LEU A 86 2.98 8.38 4.95
CA LEU A 86 3.59 9.00 6.14
C LEU A 86 2.62 10.00 6.78
N ALA A 87 2.23 9.73 8.02
CA ALA A 87 1.38 10.62 8.80
C ALA A 87 2.19 11.66 9.58
N GLN A 88 1.54 12.74 9.99
CA GLN A 88 2.15 13.73 10.88
C GLN A 88 2.19 13.23 12.35
N PRO A 89 3.23 13.60 13.12
CA PRO A 89 4.36 14.45 12.74
C PRO A 89 5.38 13.73 11.83
N TYR A 90 5.92 14.48 10.86
CA TYR A 90 6.92 13.93 9.95
C TYR A 90 8.29 13.75 10.62
N PRO A 91 9.12 12.82 10.14
CA PRO A 91 10.50 12.67 10.58
C PRO A 91 11.26 14.01 10.49
N THR A 92 11.91 14.40 11.58
CA THR A 92 12.55 15.72 11.71
C THR A 92 13.89 15.83 10.97
N ARG A 93 14.49 14.71 10.56
CA ARG A 93 15.77 14.70 9.84
C ARG A 93 15.53 15.08 8.37
N THR A 94 16.24 16.11 7.90
CA THR A 94 16.10 16.68 6.54
C THR A 94 16.40 15.70 5.41
N ASN A 95 17.14 14.62 5.70
CA ASN A 95 17.49 13.56 4.76
C ASN A 95 16.89 12.19 5.14
N TRP A 96 15.84 12.19 5.96
CA TRP A 96 15.17 10.95 6.32
C TRP A 96 14.61 10.27 5.07
N SER A 97 14.85 8.97 4.98
CA SER A 97 14.13 8.12 4.05
C SER A 97 14.12 6.71 4.57
N ARG A 98 13.05 5.96 4.29
CA ARG A 98 12.97 4.54 4.63
C ARG A 98 12.50 3.72 3.44
N HIS A 99 13.12 2.56 3.24
CA HIS A 99 12.75 1.63 2.20
C HIS A 99 11.98 0.47 2.83
N VAL A 100 10.72 0.32 2.45
CA VAL A 100 9.83 -0.70 3.01
C VAL A 100 9.22 -1.53 1.90
N ALA A 101 8.99 -2.80 2.19
CA ALA A 101 8.10 -3.67 1.46
C ALA A 101 6.75 -3.59 2.16
N PHE A 102 5.67 -3.50 1.40
CA PHE A 102 4.34 -3.52 1.97
C PHE A 102 3.36 -4.27 1.09
N SER A 103 2.31 -4.78 1.70
CA SER A 103 1.23 -5.44 1.00
C SER A 103 -0.13 -5.06 1.53
N PHE A 104 -1.15 -5.11 0.67
CA PHE A 104 -2.56 -4.98 1.02
C PHE A 104 -3.26 -6.31 0.77
N LYS A 105 -3.98 -6.79 1.78
CA LYS A 105 -4.83 -7.98 1.74
C LYS A 105 -6.24 -7.60 2.12
N LEU A 106 -7.20 -8.26 1.49
CA LEU A 106 -8.57 -8.23 1.97
C LEU A 106 -8.76 -9.32 3.02
N HIS A 107 -9.38 -9.01 4.14
CA HIS A 107 -9.77 -10.01 5.13
C HIS A 107 -11.26 -9.87 5.45
N ARG A 108 -11.91 -10.97 5.77
CA ARG A 108 -13.29 -10.95 6.25
C ARG A 108 -13.25 -10.96 7.77
N VAL A 109 -13.98 -10.04 8.40
CA VAL A 109 -14.08 -10.01 9.86
C VAL A 109 -14.72 -11.31 10.35
N GLY A 110 -13.96 -12.08 11.15
CA GLY A 110 -14.39 -13.38 11.71
C GLY A 110 -13.64 -14.61 11.19
N ASP A 111 -12.85 -14.50 10.12
CA ASP A 111 -12.04 -15.63 9.60
C ASP A 111 -10.72 -15.82 10.35
N ALA A 112 -10.48 -15.05 11.41
CA ALA A 112 -9.18 -14.92 12.07
C ALA A 112 -8.76 -16.11 12.99
N GLN A 113 -9.47 -17.25 13.03
CA GLN A 113 -9.04 -18.42 13.83
C GLN A 113 -9.35 -19.77 13.18
N SER A 114 -8.70 -20.08 12.06
CA SER A 114 -8.39 -21.46 11.69
C SER A 114 -7.32 -21.51 10.59
N GLU A 115 -6.11 -21.04 10.90
CA GLU A 115 -4.92 -21.45 10.14
C GLU A 115 -4.54 -22.89 10.53
N SER A 116 -5.37 -23.86 10.16
CA SER A 116 -4.95 -25.26 10.02
C SER A 116 -4.41 -25.44 8.61
N GLN A 117 -3.21 -26.03 8.51
CA GLN A 117 -2.39 -26.19 7.30
C GLN A 117 -3.02 -27.00 6.15
N ASP A 118 -4.30 -27.38 6.24
CA ASP A 118 -5.00 -28.25 5.28
C ASP A 118 -6.12 -27.53 4.49
N GLU A 119 -6.31 -26.21 4.65
CA GLU A 119 -7.41 -25.45 3.97
C GLU A 119 -6.99 -24.62 2.73
N GLU A 120 -5.81 -24.86 2.16
CA GLU A 120 -5.33 -24.11 0.98
C GLU A 120 -6.14 -24.41 -0.32
N GLU A 121 -6.93 -25.48 -0.37
CA GLU A 121 -7.57 -25.93 -1.62
C GLU A 121 -9.03 -25.43 -1.81
N LYS A 122 -9.61 -24.71 -0.83
CA LYS A 122 -11.02 -24.26 -0.90
C LYS A 122 -11.26 -22.78 -0.67
N ASN A 123 -10.27 -22.00 -0.26
CA ASN A 123 -10.47 -20.58 -0.03
C ASN A 123 -10.44 -19.79 -1.35
N PRO A 124 -11.40 -18.89 -1.59
CA PRO A 124 -11.31 -17.98 -2.74
C PRO A 124 -10.00 -17.20 -2.63
N VAL A 125 -9.27 -17.07 -3.75
CA VAL A 125 -8.00 -16.33 -3.80
C VAL A 125 -8.22 -14.94 -3.20
N VAL A 126 -7.64 -14.71 -2.03
CA VAL A 126 -7.77 -13.43 -1.34
C VAL A 126 -7.05 -12.37 -2.17
N PRO A 127 -7.75 -11.28 -2.58
CA PRO A 127 -7.11 -10.20 -3.32
C PRO A 127 -5.88 -9.68 -2.55
N PHE A 128 -4.73 -9.71 -3.24
CA PHE A 128 -3.42 -9.38 -2.68
C PHE A 128 -2.64 -8.48 -3.63
N LYS A 129 -2.08 -7.38 -3.11
CA LYS A 129 -1.18 -6.48 -3.85
C LYS A 129 0.03 -6.19 -2.99
N GLU A 130 1.22 -6.25 -3.55
CA GLU A 130 2.48 -5.95 -2.84
C GLU A 130 3.38 -5.00 -3.64
N ALA A 131 4.15 -4.20 -2.92
CA ALA A 131 5.11 -3.27 -3.50
C ALA A 131 6.30 -3.06 -2.56
N THR A 132 7.37 -2.50 -3.12
CA THR A 132 8.48 -1.92 -2.35
C THR A 132 8.59 -0.44 -2.71
N HIS A 133 8.79 0.42 -1.71
CA HIS A 133 8.91 1.85 -1.96
C HIS A 133 9.83 2.54 -0.96
N ARG A 134 10.56 3.54 -1.44
CA ARG A 134 11.38 4.41 -0.61
C ARG A 134 10.59 5.67 -0.27
N PHE A 135 10.13 5.75 0.96
CA PHE A 135 9.43 6.91 1.50
C PHE A 135 10.42 7.98 1.95
N ASP A 136 10.11 9.24 1.67
CA ASP A 136 10.80 10.41 2.15
C ASP A 136 9.84 11.62 2.23
N LEU A 137 10.34 12.81 2.57
CA LEU A 137 9.51 14.00 2.70
C LEU A 137 8.94 14.53 1.36
N ASN A 138 9.44 14.08 0.22
CA ASN A 138 8.95 14.42 -1.12
C ASN A 138 8.07 13.30 -1.71
N SER A 139 8.28 12.05 -1.30
CA SER A 139 7.48 10.89 -1.66
C SER A 139 6.88 10.26 -0.40
N ARG A 140 5.77 10.86 0.04
CA ARG A 140 5.13 10.55 1.34
C ARG A 140 4.10 9.42 1.25
N ASP A 141 3.52 9.20 0.07
CA ASP A 141 2.58 8.11 -0.18
C ASP A 141 3.00 7.26 -1.38
N TRP A 142 2.62 5.99 -1.32
CA TRP A 142 2.72 5.05 -2.44
C TRP A 142 1.65 3.97 -2.30
N GLY A 143 1.14 3.47 -3.41
CA GLY A 143 0.01 2.55 -3.41
C GLY A 143 -0.53 2.24 -4.79
N PHE A 144 -1.75 1.73 -4.82
CA PHE A 144 -2.41 1.25 -6.03
C PHE A 144 -3.72 2.01 -6.26
N HIS A 145 -3.89 2.55 -7.46
CA HIS A 145 -5.14 3.19 -7.88
C HIS A 145 -6.27 2.19 -8.13
N ASP A 146 -5.93 0.93 -8.37
CA ASP A 146 -6.82 -0.19 -8.68
C ASP A 146 -6.58 -1.37 -7.72
N CYS A 147 -6.43 -1.07 -6.43
CA CYS A 147 -6.01 -2.06 -5.42
C CYS A 147 -6.98 -3.24 -5.35
N PHE A 148 -8.26 -2.96 -5.14
CA PHE A 148 -9.32 -3.97 -5.06
C PHE A 148 -10.51 -3.58 -5.91
N LYS A 149 -11.07 -4.51 -6.67
CA LYS A 149 -12.30 -4.23 -7.39
C LYS A 149 -13.52 -4.32 -6.48
N VAL A 150 -14.48 -3.42 -6.68
CA VAL A 150 -15.71 -3.40 -5.89
C VAL A 150 -16.53 -4.68 -6.08
N GLU A 151 -16.51 -5.30 -7.26
CA GLU A 151 -17.12 -6.62 -7.49
C GLU A 151 -16.64 -7.68 -6.49
N HIS A 152 -15.33 -7.73 -6.18
CA HIS A 152 -14.79 -8.68 -5.23
C HIS A 152 -15.25 -8.32 -3.80
N LEU A 153 -15.20 -7.05 -3.44
CA LEU A 153 -15.66 -6.58 -2.12
C LEU A 153 -17.12 -6.96 -1.85
N LEU A 154 -18.00 -6.80 -2.84
CA LEU A 154 -19.41 -7.18 -2.75
C LEU A 154 -19.59 -8.68 -2.59
N GLN A 155 -18.76 -9.51 -3.24
CA GLN A 155 -18.81 -10.96 -3.03
C GLN A 155 -18.48 -11.34 -1.57
N TYR A 156 -17.41 -10.76 -1.00
CA TYR A 156 -17.03 -10.99 0.40
C TYR A 156 -18.12 -10.53 1.38
N TYR A 157 -18.70 -9.36 1.12
CA TYR A 157 -19.81 -8.84 1.92
C TYR A 157 -21.04 -9.74 1.85
N ASN A 158 -21.49 -10.11 0.65
CA ASN A 158 -22.71 -10.90 0.45
C ASN A 158 -22.58 -12.35 0.94
N ALA A 159 -21.37 -12.92 0.97
CA ALA A 159 -21.12 -14.27 1.46
C ALA A 159 -21.41 -14.45 2.97
N GLY A 160 -21.68 -13.37 3.72
CA GLY A 160 -22.27 -13.51 5.05
C GLY A 160 -22.37 -12.24 5.89
N ASN A 161 -22.64 -11.10 5.23
CA ASN A 161 -23.02 -9.83 5.84
C ASN A 161 -22.02 -9.28 6.89
N ALA A 162 -20.75 -9.63 6.74
CA ALA A 162 -19.68 -9.16 7.62
C ALA A 162 -18.94 -7.99 6.96
N PRO A 163 -18.45 -7.03 7.75
CA PRO A 163 -17.56 -6.00 7.25
C PRO A 163 -16.27 -6.62 6.69
N VAL A 164 -15.64 -5.88 5.79
CA VAL A 164 -14.41 -6.30 5.11
C VAL A 164 -13.26 -5.46 5.65
N GLU A 165 -12.15 -6.09 5.99
CA GLU A 165 -10.94 -5.42 6.46
C GLU A 165 -9.89 -5.34 5.36
N ILE A 166 -9.24 -4.18 5.25
CA ILE A 166 -8.00 -4.03 4.51
C ILE A 166 -6.86 -4.19 5.52
N VAL A 167 -6.11 -5.27 5.36
CA VAL A 167 -4.91 -5.53 6.15
C VAL A 167 -3.69 -5.06 5.36
N CYS A 168 -2.93 -4.12 5.91
CA CYS A 168 -1.63 -3.73 5.41
C CYS A 168 -0.52 -4.36 6.26
N SER A 169 0.44 -5.00 5.59
CA SER A 169 1.68 -5.45 6.24
C SER A 169 2.83 -4.58 5.74
N ILE A 170 3.71 -4.15 6.62
CA ILE A 170 4.91 -3.37 6.33
C ILE A 170 6.11 -4.10 6.89
N GLU A 171 7.13 -4.27 6.06
CA GLU A 171 8.40 -4.85 6.43
C GLU A 171 9.53 -3.93 5.99
N ASP A 172 10.52 -3.73 6.87
CA ASP A 172 11.73 -3.02 6.48
C ASP A 172 12.48 -3.82 5.43
N VAL A 173 12.75 -3.19 4.28
CA VAL A 173 13.72 -3.72 3.33
C VAL A 173 15.07 -3.41 3.92
N ILE A 174 15.63 -4.38 4.65
CA ILE A 174 17.04 -4.35 5.04
C ILE A 174 17.82 -4.11 3.74
N PRO A 175 18.50 -2.96 3.58
CA PRO A 175 19.31 -2.73 2.41
C PRO A 175 20.28 -3.90 2.34
N ARG A 176 20.26 -4.67 1.25
CA ARG A 176 21.34 -5.62 1.00
C ARG A 176 22.63 -4.85 1.23
N ALA A 177 23.50 -5.40 2.09
CA ALA A 177 24.79 -4.78 2.40
C ALA A 177 25.39 -4.28 1.07
N PRO A 178 25.92 -3.04 1.03
CA PRO A 178 26.33 -2.42 -0.23
C PRO A 178 27.21 -3.40 -1.00
N TYR A 179 26.68 -3.89 -2.12
CA TYR A 179 27.38 -4.87 -2.92
C TYR A 179 28.53 -4.14 -3.60
N ASP A 180 29.75 -4.38 -3.11
CA ASP A 180 30.96 -3.89 -3.74
C ASP A 180 31.22 -4.72 -5.00
N SER A 181 30.59 -4.30 -6.10
CA SER A 181 30.75 -4.96 -7.40
C SER A 181 32.21 -4.98 -7.84
N LYS A 182 32.99 -3.96 -7.46
CA LYS A 182 34.41 -3.89 -7.81
C LYS A 182 35.20 -4.98 -7.09
N LYS A 183 34.92 -5.23 -5.81
CA LYS A 183 35.54 -6.33 -5.06
C LYS A 183 35.12 -7.69 -5.61
N ALA A 184 33.85 -7.87 -5.96
CA ALA A 184 33.31 -9.16 -6.35
C ALA A 184 33.62 -9.56 -7.81
N THR A 185 33.62 -8.60 -8.75
CA THR A 185 33.76 -8.87 -10.19
C THR A 185 34.94 -8.15 -10.84
N GLY A 186 35.61 -7.25 -10.11
CA GLY A 186 36.61 -6.35 -10.68
C GLY A 186 36.02 -5.17 -11.45
N MET A 187 34.69 -5.05 -11.53
CA MET A 187 33.99 -4.04 -12.35
C MET A 187 33.03 -3.18 -11.51
N VAL A 188 32.88 -1.91 -11.89
CA VAL A 188 31.95 -0.97 -11.24
C VAL A 188 30.67 -0.87 -12.08
N GLY A 189 29.52 -1.16 -11.46
CA GLY A 189 28.22 -1.01 -12.11
C GLY A 189 27.72 0.43 -12.16
N LEU A 190 26.83 0.73 -13.12
CA LEU A 190 26.14 2.02 -13.21
C LEU A 190 24.90 2.03 -12.31
N LYS A 191 24.69 3.13 -11.57
CA LYS A 191 23.47 3.35 -10.79
C LYS A 191 22.31 3.68 -11.73
N ASN A 192 21.19 2.98 -11.56
CA ASN A 192 19.99 3.26 -12.35
C ASN A 192 19.25 4.46 -11.76
N GLN A 193 19.30 5.61 -12.45
CA GLN A 193 18.53 6.80 -12.09
C GLN A 193 17.20 6.82 -12.85
N GLY A 194 16.20 6.08 -12.36
CA GLY A 194 14.86 6.04 -12.94
C GLY A 194 14.71 5.02 -14.10
N ALA A 195 13.99 5.40 -15.15
CA ALA A 195 13.60 4.52 -16.28
C ALA A 195 14.74 4.24 -17.29
N THR A 196 16.00 4.42 -16.90
CA THR A 196 17.18 4.30 -17.79
C THR A 196 17.75 2.89 -17.89
N CYS A 197 17.01 1.85 -17.48
CA CYS A 197 17.53 0.50 -17.36
C CYS A 197 18.09 -0.04 -18.69
N TYR A 198 17.44 0.26 -19.82
CA TYR A 198 17.92 -0.13 -21.15
C TYR A 198 19.22 0.60 -21.52
N MET A 199 19.33 1.88 -21.15
CA MET A 199 20.48 2.72 -21.48
C MET A 199 21.72 2.29 -20.69
N ASN A 200 21.54 1.92 -19.41
CA ASN A 200 22.64 1.41 -18.59
C ASN A 200 23.21 0.10 -19.12
N SER A 201 22.34 -0.82 -19.56
CA SER A 201 22.77 -2.08 -20.19
C SER A 201 23.50 -1.83 -21.51
N LEU A 202 23.03 -0.87 -22.32
CA LEU A 202 23.67 -0.48 -23.58
C LEU A 202 25.05 0.14 -23.34
N LEU A 203 25.15 1.11 -22.43
CA LEU A 203 26.42 1.78 -22.09
C LEU A 203 27.45 0.79 -21.55
N GLN A 204 27.02 -0.13 -20.67
CA GLN A 204 27.91 -1.19 -20.19
C GLN A 204 28.36 -2.11 -21.32
N THR A 205 27.49 -2.46 -22.26
CA THR A 205 27.85 -3.28 -23.42
C THR A 205 28.89 -2.57 -24.29
N LEU A 206 28.66 -1.30 -24.63
CA LEU A 206 29.58 -0.50 -25.45
C LEU A 206 30.95 -0.33 -24.77
N TYR A 207 31.00 -0.13 -23.45
CA TYR A 207 32.26 -0.01 -22.71
C TYR A 207 33.13 -1.28 -22.78
N HIS A 208 32.51 -2.46 -22.86
CA HIS A 208 33.20 -3.75 -23.00
C HIS A 208 33.64 -4.04 -24.44
N LEU A 209 33.07 -3.34 -25.43
CA LEU A 209 33.56 -3.36 -26.80
C LEU A 209 34.81 -2.48 -26.91
N ARG A 210 35.97 -3.09 -26.63
CA ARG A 210 37.30 -2.46 -26.67
C ARG A 210 37.53 -1.52 -27.85
N GLN A 211 37.14 -1.91 -29.06
CA GLN A 211 37.34 -1.10 -30.27
C GLN A 211 36.59 0.24 -30.22
N LEU A 212 35.40 0.28 -29.61
CA LEU A 212 34.60 1.50 -29.50
C LEU A 212 35.02 2.39 -28.34
N ARG A 213 35.77 1.84 -27.37
CA ARG A 213 36.29 2.60 -26.23
C ARG A 213 37.52 3.45 -26.58
N TRP A 214 38.27 3.03 -27.60
CA TRP A 214 39.52 3.68 -28.04
C TRP A 214 39.40 4.46 -29.34
N ALA A 215 38.21 4.48 -29.95
CA ALA A 215 37.87 5.38 -31.04
C ALA A 215 37.55 6.78 -30.47
#